data_AF-A0A5P8W488-F1
#
_entry.id   AF-A0A5P8W488-F1
#
_cell.length_a   1.000
_cell.length_b   1.000
_cell.length_c   1.000
_cell.angle_alpha   90.00
_cell.angle_beta   90.00
_cell.angle_gamma   90.00
#
_symmetry.space_group_name_H-M   'P 1'
#
loop_
_entity.id
_entity.type
_entity.pdbx_description
1 polymer ?
#
loop_
_entity_poly.entity_id
_entity_poly.type
_entity_poly.pdbx_seq_one_letter_code
_entity_poly.pdbx_strand_id
1 'polypeptide(L)'
;MSPYIYTSRNGVHIIDLVQTAQLMDNAYNYMRSHAEQGKKFLFVGTKRQAAGIIAQEASRCGSHYINQRWLGGMLTNWATIKTRVDRLKDLERREETGALDLLPKKEASMLRREMTKLQKYLGGIKTMRKVPDIVVIVDQRREYNAVQECQKLNIPIVSMLDTNCDPDVVDIPIPANDDAIRSIKLIVGKLADAIYEGRHGQLEAEDDYEDYDGSEYDDDYEETEYTDAVIPDEETEE
;
A
#
# COMPACT_ATOMS: atom_id res chain seq x y z
N MET A 1 11.72 18.02 8.22
CA MET A 1 10.49 18.82 7.99
C MET A 1 10.61 20.33 8.20
N SER A 2 11.61 20.86 8.90
CA SER A 2 11.73 22.32 9.19
C SER A 2 11.46 23.26 8.01
N PRO A 3 11.92 22.97 6.76
CA PRO A 3 11.62 23.83 5.61
C PRO A 3 10.14 23.93 5.22
N TYR A 4 9.34 22.91 5.54
CA TYR A 4 7.92 22.80 5.18
C TYR A 4 6.97 23.29 6.30
N ILE A 5 7.50 23.64 7.47
CA ILE A 5 6.70 24.11 8.60
C ILE A 5 6.61 25.64 8.52
N TYR A 6 5.38 26.15 8.39
CA TYR A 6 5.11 27.58 8.35
C TYR A 6 5.18 28.21 9.75
N THR A 7 4.47 27.63 10.72
CA THR A 7 4.46 28.13 12.10
C THR A 7 4.05 27.04 13.09
N SER A 8 4.04 27.35 14.38
CA SER A 8 3.51 26.48 15.42
C SER A 8 2.50 27.26 16.27
N ARG A 9 1.33 26.68 16.52
CA ARG A 9 0.29 27.28 17.38
C ARG A 9 -0.26 26.21 18.31
N ASN A 10 -0.33 26.50 19.60
CA ASN A 10 -0.86 25.59 20.63
C ASN A 10 -0.18 24.20 20.63
N GLY A 11 1.14 24.14 20.35
CA GLY A 11 1.88 22.87 20.30
C GLY A 11 1.66 22.04 19.04
N VAL A 12 0.91 22.55 18.05
CA VAL A 12 0.72 21.91 16.75
C VAL A 12 1.48 22.68 15.69
N HIS A 13 2.28 21.98 14.90
CA HIS A 13 2.96 22.55 13.74
C HIS A 13 1.99 22.69 12.56
N ILE A 14 2.03 23.84 11.90
CA ILE A 14 1.22 24.16 10.73
C ILE A 14 2.14 24.08 9.51
N ILE A 15 1.78 23.21 8.57
CA ILE A 15 2.49 23.01 7.31
C ILE A 15 2.19 24.17 6.35
N ASP A 16 3.18 24.58 5.56
CA ASP A 16 3.04 25.60 4.52
C ASP A 16 2.25 25.05 3.31
N LEU A 17 0.99 25.46 3.19
CA LEU A 17 0.09 25.03 2.12
C LEU A 17 0.51 25.53 0.74
N VAL A 18 1.27 26.63 0.63
CA VAL A 18 1.77 27.12 -0.66
C VAL A 18 2.79 26.14 -1.22
N GLN A 19 3.71 25.68 -0.36
CA GLN A 19 4.67 24.64 -0.71
C GLN A 19 3.96 23.31 -1.00
N THR A 20 2.97 22.92 -0.19
CA THR A 20 2.15 21.72 -0.45
C THR A 20 1.50 21.78 -1.83
N ALA A 21 0.88 22.89 -2.21
CA ALA A 21 0.23 23.03 -3.51
C ALA A 21 1.22 22.85 -4.67
N GLN A 22 2.38 23.51 -4.61
CA GLN A 22 3.42 23.39 -5.64
C GLN A 22 3.98 21.96 -5.74
N LEU A 23 4.25 21.32 -4.60
CA LEU A 23 4.76 19.95 -4.55
C LEU A 23 3.70 18.93 -4.98
N MET A 24 2.44 19.19 -4.67
CA MET A 24 1.32 18.38 -5.13
C MET A 24 1.17 18.46 -6.65
N ASP A 25 1.29 19.66 -7.26
CA ASP A 25 1.25 19.82 -8.72
C ASP A 25 2.43 19.08 -9.38
N ASN A 26 3.62 19.14 -8.78
CA ASN A 26 4.79 18.39 -9.26
C ASN A 26 4.56 16.88 -9.20
N ALA A 27 4.02 16.39 -8.06
CA ALA A 27 3.68 14.98 -7.89
C ALA A 27 2.60 14.53 -8.87
N TYR A 28 1.56 15.33 -9.06
CA TYR A 28 0.47 15.07 -9.99
C TYR A 28 1.00 14.91 -11.42
N ASN A 29 1.81 15.86 -11.90
CA ASN A 29 2.40 15.81 -13.25
C ASN A 29 3.37 14.63 -13.42
N TYR A 30 4.16 14.32 -12.38
CA TYR A 30 5.05 13.16 -12.38
C TYR A 30 4.27 11.84 -12.50
N MET A 31 3.22 11.69 -11.72
CA MET A 31 2.36 10.48 -11.73
C MET A 31 1.67 10.31 -13.08
N ARG A 32 1.10 11.40 -13.62
CA ARG A 32 0.43 11.40 -14.93
C ARG A 32 1.38 11.00 -16.06
N SER A 33 2.52 11.67 -16.19
CA SER A 33 3.48 11.40 -17.28
C SER A 33 4.03 9.96 -17.25
N HIS A 34 4.21 9.39 -16.06
CA HIS A 34 4.63 8.00 -15.92
C HIS A 34 3.50 7.01 -16.14
N ALA A 35 2.26 7.38 -15.85
CA ALA A 35 1.10 6.59 -16.20
C ALA A 35 0.90 6.51 -17.73
N GLU A 36 1.12 7.61 -18.45
CA GLU A 36 1.12 7.67 -19.93
C GLU A 36 2.19 6.73 -20.54
N GLN A 37 3.34 6.58 -19.87
CA GLN A 37 4.39 5.64 -20.25
C GLN A 37 4.08 4.18 -19.89
N GLY A 38 2.92 3.90 -19.28
CA GLY A 38 2.51 2.54 -18.90
C GLY A 38 3.18 1.99 -17.65
N LYS A 39 3.82 2.85 -16.82
CA LYS A 39 4.46 2.42 -15.56
C LYS A 39 3.44 1.88 -14.55
N LYS A 40 3.93 1.01 -13.66
CA LYS A 40 3.14 0.37 -12.61
C LYS A 40 3.34 1.07 -11.28
N PHE A 41 2.23 1.34 -10.60
CA PHE A 41 2.18 2.02 -9.32
C PHE A 41 1.71 1.06 -8.22
N LEU A 42 2.24 1.25 -7.02
CA LEU A 42 1.82 0.58 -5.80
C LEU A 42 1.51 1.63 -4.73
N PHE A 43 0.31 1.58 -4.16
CA PHE A 43 -0.08 2.43 -3.04
C PHE A 43 0.10 1.67 -1.72
N VAL A 44 0.71 2.32 -0.73
CA VAL A 44 1.02 1.71 0.56
C VAL A 44 0.52 2.62 1.67
N GLY A 45 -0.29 2.05 2.58
CA GLY A 45 -0.70 2.73 3.79
C GLY A 45 -1.46 1.78 4.70
N THR A 46 -0.82 1.35 5.78
CA THR A 46 -1.41 0.42 6.77
C THR A 46 -2.11 1.11 7.93
N LYS A 47 -2.04 2.44 7.97
CA LYS A 47 -2.70 3.26 8.98
C LYS A 47 -4.21 3.12 8.83
N ARG A 48 -4.93 2.98 9.96
CA ARG A 48 -6.39 2.74 9.96
C ARG A 48 -7.15 3.80 9.15
N GLN A 49 -6.72 5.06 9.26
CA GLN A 49 -7.30 6.19 8.54
C GLN A 49 -7.03 6.16 7.02
N ALA A 50 -5.98 5.46 6.58
CA ALA A 50 -5.55 5.39 5.19
C ALA A 50 -5.94 4.08 4.50
N ALA A 51 -6.08 2.97 5.25
CA ALA A 51 -6.20 1.63 4.69
C ALA A 51 -7.38 1.47 3.71
N GLY A 52 -8.55 2.01 4.05
CA GLY A 52 -9.73 1.96 3.18
C GLY A 52 -9.56 2.82 1.92
N ILE A 53 -9.08 4.05 2.11
CA ILE A 53 -8.83 5.01 1.02
C ILE A 53 -7.83 4.45 0.02
N ILE A 54 -6.72 3.90 0.51
CA ILE A 54 -5.66 3.34 -0.33
C ILE A 54 -6.19 2.20 -1.19
N ALA A 55 -7.01 1.31 -0.63
CA ALA A 55 -7.62 0.22 -1.40
C ALA A 55 -8.60 0.73 -2.46
N GLN A 56 -9.47 1.68 -2.09
CA GLN A 56 -10.46 2.27 -2.98
C GLN A 56 -9.81 3.03 -4.15
N GLU A 57 -8.92 3.97 -3.85
CA GLU A 57 -8.30 4.85 -4.86
C GLU A 57 -7.33 4.09 -5.78
N ALA A 58 -6.56 3.14 -5.23
CA ALA A 58 -5.70 2.30 -6.06
C ALA A 58 -6.53 1.43 -7.00
N SER A 59 -7.63 0.84 -6.52
CA SER A 59 -8.53 0.04 -7.36
C SER A 59 -9.20 0.90 -8.45
N ARG A 60 -9.64 2.12 -8.11
CA ARG A 60 -10.25 3.08 -9.03
C ARG A 60 -9.31 3.44 -10.20
N CYS A 61 -8.03 3.69 -9.91
CA CYS A 61 -7.04 3.98 -10.97
C CYS A 61 -6.43 2.72 -11.62
N GLY A 62 -6.83 1.51 -11.21
CA GLY A 62 -6.30 0.24 -11.70
C GLY A 62 -4.85 -0.02 -11.29
N SER A 63 -4.42 0.51 -10.15
CA SER A 63 -3.11 0.29 -9.55
C SER A 63 -3.17 -0.75 -8.41
N HIS A 64 -2.02 -1.16 -7.93
CA HIS A 64 -1.91 -2.15 -6.86
C HIS A 64 -1.86 -1.45 -5.50
N TYR A 65 -2.18 -2.16 -4.42
CA TYR A 65 -2.11 -1.59 -3.08
C TYR A 65 -1.69 -2.59 -2.01
N ILE A 66 -1.19 -2.05 -0.90
CA ILE A 66 -1.01 -2.72 0.38
C ILE A 66 -1.61 -1.83 1.46
N ASN A 67 -2.70 -2.28 2.08
CA ASN A 67 -3.43 -1.51 3.09
C ASN A 67 -3.49 -2.18 4.47
N GLN A 68 -2.95 -3.39 4.61
CA GLN A 68 -3.02 -4.16 5.86
C GLN A 68 -1.68 -4.15 6.60
N ARG A 69 -0.72 -4.95 6.16
CA ARG A 69 0.63 -5.00 6.75
C ARG A 69 1.66 -5.16 5.67
N TRP A 70 2.72 -4.37 5.72
CA TRP A 70 3.92 -4.59 4.92
C TRP A 70 4.67 -5.82 5.44
N LEU A 71 4.81 -6.85 4.61
CA LEU A 71 5.66 -8.00 4.93
C LEU A 71 7.08 -7.67 4.46
N GLY A 72 8.06 -7.82 5.34
CA GLY A 72 9.46 -7.60 4.98
C GLY A 72 9.88 -8.51 3.82
N GLY A 73 10.56 -7.95 2.83
CA GLY A 73 10.92 -8.65 1.60
C GLY A 73 9.85 -8.56 0.51
N MET A 74 8.83 -7.72 0.68
CA MET A 74 7.74 -7.56 -0.30
C MET A 74 8.25 -7.21 -1.70
N LEU A 75 9.28 -6.36 -1.79
CA LEU A 75 9.88 -5.95 -3.05
C LEU A 75 11.24 -6.62 -3.26
N THR A 76 12.07 -6.64 -2.22
CA THR A 76 13.45 -7.17 -2.29
C THR A 76 13.51 -8.68 -2.45
N ASN A 77 12.51 -9.42 -1.98
CA ASN A 77 12.35 -10.86 -2.18
C ASN A 77 11.07 -11.19 -2.98
N TRP A 78 10.88 -10.47 -4.10
CA TRP A 78 9.69 -10.61 -4.95
C TRP A 78 9.44 -12.05 -5.41
N ALA A 79 10.48 -12.85 -5.64
CA ALA A 79 10.33 -14.25 -6.05
C ALA A 79 9.53 -15.07 -5.02
N THR A 80 9.82 -14.89 -3.72
CA THR A 80 9.11 -15.59 -2.64
C THR A 80 7.70 -15.04 -2.45
N ILE A 81 7.51 -13.73 -2.60
CA ILE A 81 6.18 -13.12 -2.49
C ILE A 81 5.28 -13.61 -3.62
N LYS A 82 5.83 -13.74 -4.83
CA LYS A 82 5.12 -14.27 -5.99
C LYS A 82 4.64 -15.70 -5.76
N THR A 83 5.45 -16.58 -5.16
CA THR A 83 4.98 -17.95 -4.85
C THR A 83 3.82 -17.95 -3.85
N ARG A 84 3.81 -17.02 -2.89
CA ARG A 84 2.68 -16.85 -1.96
C ARG A 84 1.42 -16.30 -2.66
N VAL A 85 1.58 -15.40 -3.63
CA VAL A 85 0.46 -14.92 -4.47
C VAL A 85 -0.08 -16.04 -5.36
N ASP A 86 0.79 -16.88 -5.92
CA ASP A 86 0.37 -18.03 -6.73
C ASP A 86 -0.35 -19.09 -5.88
N ARG A 87 0.09 -19.27 -4.63
CA ARG A 87 -0.62 -20.10 -3.62
C ARG A 87 -2.02 -19.56 -3.34
N LEU A 88 -2.17 -18.24 -3.17
CA LEU A 88 -3.49 -17.61 -3.00
C LEU A 88 -4.41 -17.92 -4.18
N LYS A 89 -3.93 -17.73 -5.42
CA LYS A 89 -4.71 -18.04 -6.64
C LYS A 89 -5.12 -19.50 -6.73
N ASP A 90 -4.24 -20.43 -6.32
CA ASP A 90 -4.57 -21.86 -6.28
C ASP A 90 -5.68 -22.16 -5.26
N LEU A 91 -5.63 -21.55 -4.07
CA LEU A 91 -6.66 -21.71 -3.04
C LEU A 91 -8.00 -21.14 -3.48
N GLU A 92 -8.03 -19.93 -4.07
CA GLU A 92 -9.24 -19.32 -4.63
C GLU A 92 -9.87 -20.23 -5.69
N ARG A 93 -9.07 -20.75 -6.63
CA ARG A 93 -9.55 -21.69 -7.66
C ARG A 93 -10.12 -22.98 -7.06
N ARG A 94 -9.51 -23.52 -6.01
CA ARG A 94 -10.02 -24.74 -5.33
C ARG A 94 -11.33 -24.48 -4.60
N GLU A 95 -11.50 -23.30 -4.01
CA GLU A 95 -12.77 -22.88 -3.41
C GLU A 95 -13.85 -22.73 -4.49
N GLU A 96 -13.55 -22.02 -5.58
CA GLU A 96 -14.49 -21.78 -6.71
C GLU A 96 -14.96 -23.09 -7.37
N THR A 97 -14.07 -24.07 -7.49
CA THR A 97 -14.39 -25.39 -8.06
C THR A 97 -15.09 -26.33 -7.07
N GLY A 98 -15.24 -25.94 -5.80
CA GLY A 98 -15.79 -26.80 -4.74
C GLY A 98 -14.84 -27.92 -4.29
N ALA A 99 -13.59 -27.93 -4.76
CA ALA A 99 -12.61 -28.95 -4.40
C ALA A 99 -12.29 -28.96 -2.90
N LEU A 100 -12.42 -27.82 -2.22
CA LEU A 100 -12.20 -27.74 -0.77
C LEU A 100 -13.31 -28.43 0.04
N ASP A 101 -14.53 -28.53 -0.49
CA ASP A 101 -15.65 -29.18 0.20
C ASP A 101 -15.57 -30.71 0.15
N LEU A 102 -14.77 -31.27 -0.75
CA LEU A 102 -14.48 -32.69 -0.83
C LEU A 102 -13.48 -33.15 0.25
N LEU A 103 -12.80 -32.22 0.91
CA LEU A 103 -11.81 -32.50 1.94
C LEU A 103 -12.47 -32.68 3.32
N PRO A 104 -11.79 -33.36 4.27
CA PRO A 104 -12.22 -33.38 5.66
C PRO A 104 -12.42 -31.95 6.20
N LYS A 105 -13.49 -31.72 6.97
CA LYS A 105 -13.86 -30.39 7.50
C LYS A 105 -12.69 -29.64 8.17
N LYS A 106 -11.82 -30.37 8.88
CA LYS A 106 -10.64 -29.80 9.53
C LYS A 106 -9.63 -29.25 8.52
N GLU A 107 -9.34 -30.01 7.45
CA GLU A 107 -8.41 -29.61 6.39
C GLU A 107 -8.98 -28.45 5.56
N ALA A 108 -10.25 -28.55 5.17
CA ALA A 108 -10.95 -27.48 4.48
C ALA A 108 -10.94 -26.17 5.29
N SER A 109 -11.17 -26.24 6.60
CA SER A 109 -11.11 -25.08 7.49
C SER A 109 -9.71 -24.47 7.58
N MET A 110 -8.66 -25.30 7.66
CA MET A 110 -7.27 -24.81 7.65
C MET A 110 -6.91 -24.10 6.34
N LEU A 111 -7.30 -24.66 5.19
CA LEU A 111 -7.04 -24.06 3.88
C LEU A 111 -7.83 -22.76 3.68
N ARG A 112 -9.08 -22.69 4.15
CA ARG A 112 -9.85 -21.44 4.13
C ARG A 112 -9.22 -20.36 5.00
N ARG A 113 -8.73 -20.72 6.20
CA ARG A 113 -7.96 -19.77 7.05
C ARG A 113 -6.69 -19.28 6.38
N GLU A 114 -5.94 -20.19 5.71
CA GLU A 114 -4.76 -19.82 4.92
C GLU A 114 -5.14 -18.84 3.80
N MET A 115 -6.20 -19.13 3.05
CA MET A 115 -6.72 -18.28 1.98
C MET A 115 -7.11 -16.90 2.49
N THR A 116 -7.91 -16.80 3.56
CA THR A 116 -8.32 -15.52 4.16
C THR A 116 -7.10 -14.70 4.61
N LYS A 117 -6.10 -15.34 5.22
CA LYS A 117 -4.86 -14.67 5.64
C LYS A 117 -4.07 -14.14 4.44
N LEU A 118 -3.89 -14.96 3.40
CA LEU A 118 -3.20 -14.54 2.19
C LEU A 118 -3.96 -13.43 1.45
N GLN A 119 -5.29 -13.51 1.39
CA GLN A 119 -6.13 -12.50 0.77
C GLN A 119 -6.03 -11.16 1.52
N LYS A 120 -6.04 -11.17 2.86
CA LYS A 120 -5.86 -9.96 3.69
C LYS A 120 -4.55 -9.25 3.34
N TYR A 121 -3.43 -9.96 3.24
CA TYR A 121 -2.11 -9.32 3.07
C TYR A 121 -1.67 -9.12 1.62
N LEU A 122 -2.08 -9.99 0.69
CA LEU A 122 -1.57 -10.02 -0.69
C LEU A 122 -2.63 -9.73 -1.76
N GLY A 123 -3.90 -9.54 -1.36
CA GLY A 123 -5.00 -9.32 -2.30
C GLY A 123 -4.75 -8.15 -3.25
N GLY A 124 -4.25 -7.02 -2.73
CA GLY A 124 -3.99 -5.81 -3.52
C GLY A 124 -2.80 -5.89 -4.49
N ILE A 125 -1.96 -6.93 -4.39
CA ILE A 125 -0.85 -7.20 -5.33
C ILE A 125 -1.06 -8.48 -6.14
N LYS A 126 -2.24 -9.12 -6.06
CA LYS A 126 -2.53 -10.41 -6.70
C LYS A 126 -2.31 -10.42 -8.21
N THR A 127 -2.62 -9.31 -8.87
CA THR A 127 -2.51 -9.11 -10.32
C THR A 127 -1.12 -8.63 -10.76
N MET A 128 -0.24 -8.30 -9.81
CA MET A 128 1.08 -7.76 -10.08
C MET A 128 2.02 -8.84 -10.63
N ARG A 129 2.63 -8.59 -11.79
CA ARG A 129 3.53 -9.55 -12.47
C ARG A 129 5.01 -9.30 -12.19
N LYS A 130 5.38 -8.04 -12.01
CA LYS A 130 6.72 -7.53 -11.72
C LYS A 130 6.63 -6.51 -10.59
N VAL A 131 7.76 -6.20 -9.96
CA VAL A 131 7.85 -5.09 -8.99
C VAL A 131 7.34 -3.78 -9.60
N PRO A 132 6.72 -2.90 -8.79
CA PRO A 132 6.24 -1.60 -9.25
C PRO A 132 7.39 -0.72 -9.70
N ASP A 133 7.09 0.21 -10.60
CA ASP A 133 8.07 1.18 -11.08
C ASP A 133 8.07 2.44 -10.20
N ILE A 134 6.97 2.73 -9.47
CA ILE A 134 6.80 3.86 -8.54
C ILE A 134 5.94 3.41 -7.35
N VAL A 135 6.28 3.87 -6.14
CA VAL A 135 5.51 3.58 -4.91
C VAL A 135 4.99 4.87 -4.29
N VAL A 136 3.70 4.88 -3.94
CA VAL A 136 3.05 5.94 -3.17
C VAL A 136 2.92 5.47 -1.72
N ILE A 137 3.44 6.25 -0.77
CA ILE A 137 3.44 5.88 0.66
C ILE A 137 2.67 6.93 1.48
N VAL A 138 1.84 6.46 2.39
CA VAL A 138 1.21 7.26 3.45
C VAL A 138 1.81 6.86 4.79
N ASP A 139 2.32 7.83 5.55
CA ASP A 139 3.02 7.64 6.83
C ASP A 139 4.30 6.81 6.68
N GLN A 140 5.38 7.44 6.20
CA GLN A 140 6.68 6.79 6.02
C GLN A 140 7.29 6.24 7.31
N ARG A 141 6.89 6.78 8.47
CA ARG A 141 7.42 6.34 9.76
C ARG A 141 6.84 4.97 10.10
N ARG A 142 5.55 4.78 9.84
CA ARG A 142 4.89 3.48 9.97
C ARG A 142 5.35 2.50 8.89
N GLU A 143 5.55 2.99 7.66
CA GLU A 143 5.98 2.17 6.51
C GLU A 143 7.50 2.15 6.28
N TYR A 144 8.30 2.23 7.35
CA TYR A 144 9.76 2.31 7.25
C TYR A 144 10.38 1.17 6.42
N ASN A 145 9.89 -0.05 6.58
CA ASN A 145 10.38 -1.20 5.81
C ASN A 145 10.11 -1.05 4.31
N ALA A 146 8.95 -0.50 3.93
CA ALA A 146 8.61 -0.24 2.53
C ALA A 146 9.57 0.80 1.93
N VAL A 147 9.85 1.87 2.66
CA VAL A 147 10.82 2.91 2.25
C VAL A 147 12.20 2.31 2.04
N GLN A 148 12.70 1.52 2.99
CA GLN A 148 14.03 0.89 2.90
C GLN A 148 14.14 -0.09 1.72
N GLU A 149 13.09 -0.86 1.44
CA GLU A 149 13.06 -1.76 0.29
C GLU A 149 13.02 -1.00 -1.04
N CYS A 150 12.26 0.10 -1.12
CA CYS A 150 12.22 0.95 -2.30
C CYS A 150 13.59 1.58 -2.57
N GLN A 151 14.25 2.11 -1.55
CA GLN A 151 15.59 2.69 -1.65
C GLN A 151 16.63 1.68 -2.13
N LYS A 152 16.61 0.45 -1.59
CA LYS A 152 17.52 -0.63 -2.01
C LYS A 152 17.35 -1.04 -3.47
N LEU A 153 16.15 -0.91 -4.01
CA LEU A 153 15.82 -1.26 -5.40
C LEU A 153 15.81 -0.05 -6.33
N ASN A 154 16.15 1.14 -5.82
CA ASN A 154 16.07 2.41 -6.56
C ASN A 154 14.68 2.66 -7.18
N ILE A 155 13.63 2.29 -6.45
CA ILE A 155 12.25 2.56 -6.85
C ILE A 155 11.85 3.94 -6.30
N PRO A 156 11.46 4.91 -7.16
CA PRO A 156 11.06 6.23 -6.73
C PRO A 156 9.85 6.20 -5.78
N ILE A 157 9.92 7.03 -4.74
CA ILE A 157 8.91 7.16 -3.69
C ILE A 157 8.22 8.52 -3.80
N VAL A 158 6.89 8.48 -3.90
CA VAL A 158 6.01 9.64 -3.69
C VAL A 158 5.38 9.47 -2.32
N SER A 159 5.54 10.42 -1.40
CA SER A 159 5.07 10.23 -0.02
C SER A 159 4.36 11.44 0.53
N MET A 160 3.29 11.19 1.29
CA MET A 160 2.69 12.20 2.14
C MET A 160 3.51 12.33 3.42
N LEU A 161 3.98 13.55 3.72
CA LEU A 161 4.87 13.84 4.84
C LEU A 161 4.17 14.67 5.90
N ASP A 162 3.97 14.10 7.07
CA ASP A 162 3.60 14.84 8.27
C ASP A 162 4.85 15.40 8.98
N THR A 163 4.64 16.24 9.97
CA THR A 163 5.66 16.99 10.73
C THR A 163 6.73 16.12 11.39
N ASN A 164 6.43 14.85 11.66
CA ASN A 164 7.32 13.87 12.30
C ASN A 164 8.13 13.02 11.28
N CYS A 165 8.00 13.29 9.99
CA CYS A 165 8.68 12.56 8.92
C CYS A 165 10.03 13.20 8.55
N ASP A 166 10.85 12.44 7.84
CA ASP A 166 12.12 12.86 7.26
C ASP A 166 11.96 13.02 5.74
N PRO A 167 12.05 14.24 5.18
CA PRO A 167 11.87 14.43 3.74
C PRO A 167 13.00 13.90 2.88
N ASP A 168 14.18 13.60 3.45
CA ASP A 168 15.36 13.19 2.67
C ASP A 168 15.28 11.72 2.20
N VAL A 169 14.34 10.94 2.73
CA VAL A 169 14.16 9.53 2.39
C VAL A 169 13.22 9.30 1.20
N VAL A 170 12.63 10.37 0.65
CA VAL A 170 11.57 10.35 -0.37
C VAL A 170 11.98 11.23 -1.55
N ASP A 171 11.71 10.77 -2.77
CA ASP A 171 12.05 11.52 -3.99
C ASP A 171 11.07 12.68 -4.25
N ILE A 172 9.78 12.45 -4.03
CA ILE A 172 8.71 13.43 -4.25
C ILE A 172 7.90 13.61 -2.96
N PRO A 173 8.28 14.59 -2.11
CA PRO A 173 7.61 14.86 -0.86
C PRO A 173 6.34 15.68 -1.05
N ILE A 174 5.24 15.30 -0.39
CA ILE A 174 3.99 16.08 -0.32
C ILE A 174 3.72 16.40 1.15
N PRO A 175 4.07 17.60 1.65
CA PRO A 175 3.81 17.99 3.03
C PRO A 175 2.29 18.06 3.30
N ALA A 176 1.75 17.14 4.10
CA ALA A 176 0.33 17.12 4.44
C ALA A 176 0.07 16.27 5.69
N ASN A 177 -1.13 16.43 6.27
CA ASN A 177 -1.54 15.70 7.46
C ASN A 177 -1.95 14.25 7.09
N ASP A 178 -1.29 13.26 7.70
CA ASP A 178 -1.54 11.84 7.49
C ASP A 178 -2.44 11.18 8.56
N ASP A 179 -2.88 11.93 9.58
CA ASP A 179 -3.82 11.49 10.61
C ASP A 179 -5.27 11.75 10.21
N ALA A 180 -5.52 12.74 9.35
CA ALA A 180 -6.85 13.14 8.95
C ALA A 180 -7.33 12.39 7.69
N ILE A 181 -8.40 11.61 7.82
CA ILE A 181 -9.05 10.87 6.72
C ILE A 181 -9.30 11.77 5.50
N ARG A 182 -9.85 12.97 5.72
CA ARG A 182 -10.13 13.95 4.65
C ARG A 182 -8.87 14.42 3.92
N SER A 183 -7.77 14.58 4.64
CA SER A 183 -6.48 14.98 4.07
C SER A 183 -5.90 13.85 3.21
N ILE A 184 -5.87 12.62 3.75
CA ILE A 184 -5.44 11.42 3.01
C ILE A 184 -6.28 11.25 1.74
N LYS A 185 -7.62 11.32 1.84
CA LYS A 185 -8.53 11.15 0.70
C LYS A 185 -8.27 12.19 -0.39
N LEU A 186 -8.07 13.45 -0.01
CA LEU A 186 -7.78 14.52 -0.97
C LEU A 186 -6.48 14.27 -1.73
N ILE A 187 -5.38 13.99 -1.01
CA ILE A 187 -4.06 13.83 -1.62
C ILE A 187 -4.00 12.54 -2.44
N VAL A 188 -4.38 11.40 -1.85
CA VAL A 188 -4.34 10.09 -2.53
C VAL A 188 -5.31 10.07 -3.70
N GLY A 189 -6.51 10.64 -3.55
CA GLY A 189 -7.50 10.76 -4.63
C GLY A 189 -6.96 11.55 -5.81
N LYS A 190 -6.31 12.70 -5.58
CA LYS A 190 -5.70 13.49 -6.66
C LYS A 190 -4.53 12.77 -7.34
N LEU A 191 -3.72 12.00 -6.61
CA LEU A 191 -2.68 11.18 -7.22
C LEU A 191 -3.29 10.03 -8.05
N ALA A 192 -4.38 9.43 -7.60
CA ALA A 192 -5.10 8.40 -8.34
C ALA A 192 -5.76 8.96 -9.61
N ASP A 193 -6.35 10.16 -9.56
CA ASP A 193 -6.86 10.89 -10.72
C ASP A 193 -5.75 11.09 -11.76
N ALA A 194 -4.56 11.54 -11.34
CA ALA A 194 -3.41 11.71 -12.24
C ALA A 194 -3.01 10.42 -12.97
N ILE A 195 -2.98 9.29 -12.25
CA ILE A 195 -2.69 7.98 -12.86
C ILE A 195 -3.79 7.58 -13.84
N TYR A 196 -5.05 7.78 -13.46
CA TYR A 196 -6.19 7.41 -14.29
C TYR A 196 -6.19 8.22 -15.59
N GLU A 197 -6.04 9.55 -15.49
CA GLU A 197 -5.96 10.46 -16.63
C GLU A 197 -4.80 10.11 -17.56
N GLY A 198 -3.63 9.80 -17.00
CA GLY A 198 -2.48 9.39 -17.81
C GLY A 198 -2.70 8.07 -18.57
N ARG A 199 -3.57 7.18 -18.07
CA ARG A 199 -3.88 5.89 -18.72
C ARG A 199 -5.01 5.97 -19.74
N HIS A 200 -6.02 6.80 -19.50
CA HIS A 200 -7.27 6.80 -20.28
C HIS A 200 -7.50 8.10 -21.07
N GLY A 201 -6.66 9.13 -20.88
CA GLY A 201 -6.92 10.50 -21.34
C GLY A 201 -7.68 11.32 -20.29
N GLN A 202 -7.90 12.61 -20.56
CA GLN A 202 -8.58 13.50 -19.63
C GLN A 202 -9.99 13.01 -19.30
N LEU A 203 -10.30 12.87 -18.01
CA LEU A 203 -11.66 12.78 -17.51
C LEU A 203 -12.32 14.15 -17.62
N GLU A 204 -13.58 14.20 -18.08
CA GLU A 204 -14.47 15.30 -17.71
C GLU A 204 -14.78 15.13 -16.21
N ALA A 205 -14.59 16.18 -15.42
CA ALA A 205 -14.72 16.11 -13.96
C ALA A 205 -16.18 15.81 -13.56
N GLU A 206 -16.44 14.59 -13.11
CA GLU A 206 -17.62 14.26 -12.30
C GLU A 206 -17.16 14.16 -10.84
N ASP A 207 -17.48 15.20 -10.06
CA ASP A 207 -17.29 15.25 -8.61
C ASP A 207 -18.32 14.35 -7.91
N ASP A 208 -18.14 13.03 -7.94
CA ASP A 208 -18.95 12.12 -7.13
C ASP A 208 -18.33 11.97 -5.73
N TYR A 209 -18.79 12.82 -4.81
CA TYR A 209 -18.51 12.72 -3.38
C TYR A 209 -19.33 11.59 -2.75
N GLU A 210 -18.87 10.34 -2.87
CA GLU A 210 -19.36 9.28 -1.99
C GLU A 210 -18.72 9.40 -0.60
N ASP A 211 -19.57 9.55 0.41
CA ASP A 211 -19.21 9.65 1.83
C ASP A 211 -18.75 8.27 2.32
N TYR A 212 -17.47 8.13 2.63
CA TYR A 212 -16.88 6.90 3.16
C TYR A 212 -17.11 6.87 4.67
N ASP A 213 -18.12 6.14 5.13
CA ASP A 213 -18.29 5.80 6.54
C ASP A 213 -17.30 4.70 6.90
N GLY A 214 -16.23 5.05 7.62
CA GLY A 214 -15.13 4.15 7.98
C GLY A 214 -15.49 3.09 9.03
N SER A 215 -16.70 2.53 8.99
CA SER A 215 -17.25 1.62 9.99
C SER A 215 -17.00 0.13 9.72
N GLU A 216 -16.48 -0.27 8.55
CA GLU A 216 -16.11 -1.66 8.25
C GLU A 216 -14.59 -1.91 8.33
N TYR A 217 -14.01 -1.78 9.53
CA TYR A 217 -12.70 -2.39 9.82
C TYR A 217 -12.78 -3.08 11.18
N ASP A 218 -13.24 -4.33 11.16
CA ASP A 218 -13.21 -5.23 12.30
C ASP A 218 -11.85 -5.93 12.35
N ASP A 219 -11.05 -5.66 13.38
CA ASP A 219 -9.73 -6.27 13.56
C ASP A 219 -9.76 -7.18 14.79
N ASP A 220 -10.02 -8.46 14.56
CA ASP A 220 -9.74 -9.53 15.51
C ASP A 220 -8.22 -9.75 15.58
N TYR A 221 -7.55 -8.97 16.43
CA TYR A 221 -6.19 -9.27 16.88
C TYR A 221 -6.25 -10.30 18.02
N GLU A 222 -6.01 -11.57 17.72
CA GLU A 222 -5.41 -12.48 18.69
C GLU A 222 -3.89 -12.50 18.49
N GLU A 223 -3.19 -11.91 19.45
CA GLU A 223 -1.74 -11.97 19.61
C GLU A 223 -1.32 -13.42 19.87
N THR A 224 -0.93 -14.14 18.82
CA THR A 224 -0.27 -15.43 18.97
C THR A 224 1.24 -15.23 18.81
N GLU A 225 1.93 -15.27 19.96
CA GLU A 225 3.38 -15.36 20.04
C GLU A 225 3.84 -16.57 19.23
N TYR A 226 4.55 -16.31 18.13
CA TYR A 226 5.32 -17.34 17.43
C TYR A 226 6.67 -17.47 18.15
N THR A 227 6.86 -18.59 18.84
CA THR A 227 8.19 -19.02 19.28
C THR A 227 8.96 -19.58 18.08
N ASP A 228 10.16 -19.08 17.87
CA ASP A 228 11.10 -19.57 16.85
C ASP A 228 11.42 -21.06 17.09
N ALA A 229 10.86 -21.93 16.25
CA ALA A 229 11.27 -23.32 16.18
C ALA A 229 12.49 -23.42 15.26
N VAL A 230 13.64 -23.67 15.88
CA VAL A 230 14.91 -24.05 15.25
C VAL A 230 14.70 -25.32 14.41
N ILE A 231 15.06 -25.24 13.12
CA ILE A 231 15.13 -26.40 12.22
C ILE A 231 16.44 -27.16 12.57
N PRO A 232 16.42 -28.47 12.86
CA PRO A 232 17.64 -29.22 13.08
C PRO A 232 18.33 -29.50 11.74
N ASP A 233 19.64 -29.27 11.70
CA ASP A 233 20.52 -29.65 10.59
C ASP A 233 20.54 -31.18 10.45
N GLU A 234 20.27 -31.69 9.25
CA GLU A 234 20.51 -33.08 8.89
C GLU A 234 22.01 -33.33 8.76
N GLU A 235 22.50 -34.32 9.51
CA GLU A 235 23.82 -34.93 9.36
C GLU A 235 24.00 -35.47 7.94
N THR A 236 25.05 -35.02 7.25
CA THR A 236 25.60 -35.75 6.10
C THR A 236 26.69 -36.70 6.60
N GLU A 237 26.39 -38.00 6.55
CA GLU A 237 27.39 -39.07 6.58
C GLU A 237 28.20 -39.07 5.26
N GLU A 238 29.52 -38.88 5.36
CA GLU A 238 30.58 -39.67 4.68
C GLU A 238 31.95 -39.34 5.29
#